data_AF-A0A3M1PZ40-F1
#
_entry.id   AF-A0A3M1PZ40-F1
#
_cell.length_a   1.000
_cell.length_b   1.000
_cell.length_c   1.000
_cell.angle_alpha   90.00
_cell.angle_beta   90.00
_cell.angle_gamma   90.00
#
_symmetry.space_group_name_H-M   'P 1'
#
loop_
_entity.id
_entity.type
_entity.pdbx_description
1 polymer ?
#
loop_
_entity_poly.entity_id
_entity_poly.type
_entity_poly.pdbx_seq_one_letter_code
_entity_poly.pdbx_strand_id
1 'polypeptide(L)'
;LDEALPALFPITDEPVEIDLPVPIVGDVDGDCDVDLTDLAIVLADFDCAGGGCAGDVDGDGDVDLADLAQLLANFDATCGG
;
A
#
# COMPACT_ATOMS: atom_id res chain seq x y z
N LEU A 1 25.98 39.49 5.47
CA LEU A 1 26.20 38.66 4.28
C LEU A 1 27.43 37.81 4.56
N ASP A 2 27.23 36.63 5.13
CA ASP A 2 28.00 35.42 4.79
C ASP A 2 27.21 34.23 5.33
N GLU A 3 26.72 33.40 4.41
CA GLU A 3 25.88 32.23 4.67
C GLU A 3 26.72 31.03 5.09
N ALA A 4 26.27 30.27 6.09
CA ALA A 4 26.50 28.84 6.12
C ALA A 4 25.30 28.16 6.78
N LEU A 5 24.38 27.67 5.95
CA LEU A 5 23.41 26.65 6.34
C LEU A 5 24.20 25.44 6.87
N PRO A 6 23.88 24.87 8.04
CA PRO A 6 24.58 23.68 8.51
C PRO A 6 24.35 22.54 7.52
N ALA A 7 25.44 21.86 7.19
CA ALA A 7 25.52 20.80 6.21
C ALA A 7 24.37 19.80 6.37
N LEU A 8 23.71 19.51 5.23
CA LEU A 8 22.88 18.34 5.06
C LEU A 8 23.61 17.12 5.64
N PHE A 9 22.87 16.32 6.38
CA PHE A 9 23.10 14.93 6.75
C PHE A 9 24.49 14.39 6.41
N PRO A 10 25.31 13.97 7.39
CA PRO A 10 26.54 13.25 7.09
C PRO A 10 26.16 12.06 6.23
N ILE A 11 26.60 12.06 4.98
CA ILE A 11 26.58 10.88 4.11
C ILE A 11 27.58 9.88 4.69
N THR A 12 27.16 9.17 5.74
CA THR A 12 27.87 7.97 6.16
C THR A 12 27.66 6.93 5.08
N ASP A 13 28.74 6.27 4.67
CA ASP A 13 28.80 5.14 3.72
C ASP A 13 28.07 3.87 4.24
N GLU A 14 27.17 4.05 5.21
CA GLU A 14 26.26 3.02 5.69
C GLU A 14 25.13 2.93 4.67
N PRO A 15 24.78 1.74 4.15
CA PRO A 15 23.58 1.60 3.35
C PRO A 15 22.43 2.15 4.18
N VAL A 16 21.71 3.14 3.64
CA VAL A 16 20.41 3.49 4.17
C VAL A 16 19.54 2.28 3.88
N GLU A 17 19.37 1.43 4.89
CA GLU A 17 18.37 0.35 4.89
C GLU A 17 17.01 1.05 4.82
N ILE A 18 16.54 1.35 3.61
CA ILE A 18 15.17 1.83 3.42
C ILE A 18 14.29 0.62 3.73
N ASP A 19 13.81 0.56 4.96
CA ASP A 19 12.77 -0.37 5.38
C ASP A 19 11.46 0.05 4.73
N LEU A 20 11.30 -0.31 3.45
CA LEU A 20 10.03 -0.17 2.77
C LEU A 20 9.12 -1.26 3.34
N PRO A 21 7.94 -0.90 3.89
CA PRO A 21 6.99 -1.90 4.36
C PRO A 21 6.70 -2.87 3.21
N VAL A 22 6.77 -4.18 3.51
CA VAL A 22 6.45 -5.22 2.55
C VAL A 22 4.98 -5.05 2.16
N PRO A 23 4.65 -4.80 0.88
CA PRO A 23 3.26 -4.63 0.48
C PRO A 23 2.46 -5.90 0.79
N ILE A 24 1.31 -5.73 1.42
CA ILE A 24 0.40 -6.80 1.78
C ILE A 24 -0.71 -6.88 0.74
N VAL A 25 -1.01 -8.09 0.29
CA VAL A 25 -2.14 -8.31 -0.61
C VAL A 25 -3.42 -7.96 0.13
N GLY A 26 -4.18 -7.00 -0.39
CA GLY A 26 -5.43 -6.53 0.20
C GLY A 26 -5.33 -5.21 0.97
N ASP A 27 -4.12 -4.71 1.27
CA ASP A 27 -3.88 -3.37 1.84
C ASP A 27 -3.92 -2.35 0.69
N VAL A 28 -5.12 -1.83 0.42
CA VAL A 28 -5.40 -0.93 -0.71
C VAL A 28 -5.41 0.54 -0.30
N ASP A 29 -5.43 0.85 1.00
CA ASP A 29 -5.26 2.21 1.50
C ASP A 29 -3.82 2.58 1.91
N GLY A 30 -2.95 1.57 2.03
CA GLY A 30 -1.52 1.69 2.27
C GLY A 30 -1.17 1.97 3.74
N ASP A 31 -2.03 1.62 4.69
CA ASP A 31 -1.84 1.92 6.11
C ASP A 31 -1.17 0.79 6.92
N CYS A 32 -0.74 -0.26 6.23
CA CYS A 32 -0.01 -1.42 6.76
C CYS A 32 -0.87 -2.43 7.55
N ASP A 33 -2.19 -2.43 7.39
CA ASP A 33 -3.04 -3.57 7.71
C ASP A 33 -4.08 -3.88 6.61
N VAL A 34 -4.84 -4.96 6.80
CA VAL A 34 -5.94 -5.34 5.91
C VAL A 34 -7.21 -5.41 6.75
N ASP A 35 -8.01 -4.35 6.71
CA ASP A 35 -9.14 -4.17 7.61
C ASP A 35 -10.45 -3.75 6.90
N LEU A 36 -11.37 -3.15 7.66
CA LEU A 36 -12.66 -2.72 7.11
C LEU A 36 -12.55 -1.51 6.17
N THR A 37 -11.47 -0.74 6.26
CA THR A 37 -11.16 0.40 5.40
C THR A 37 -10.82 -0.08 4.00
N ASP A 38 -9.96 -1.11 3.88
CA ASP A 38 -9.68 -1.77 2.61
C ASP A 38 -10.93 -2.40 2.00
N LEU A 39 -11.70 -3.11 2.82
CA LEU A 39 -12.95 -3.72 2.38
C LEU A 39 -13.92 -2.64 1.85
N ALA A 40 -14.00 -1.48 2.50
CA ALA A 40 -14.84 -0.40 2.05
C ALA A 40 -14.39 0.17 0.69
N ILE A 41 -13.09 0.21 0.43
CA ILE A 41 -12.52 0.62 -0.88
C ILE A 41 -12.90 -0.39 -1.96
N VAL A 42 -12.68 -1.69 -1.74
CA VAL A 42 -13.06 -2.74 -2.70
C VAL A 42 -14.56 -2.69 -3.01
N LEU A 43 -15.41 -2.50 -2.01
CA LEU A 43 -16.87 -2.41 -2.22
C LEU A 43 -17.30 -1.10 -2.89
N ALA A 44 -16.57 0.00 -2.67
CA ALA A 44 -16.85 1.28 -3.34
C ALA A 44 -16.50 1.23 -4.83
N ASP A 45 -15.48 0.46 -5.18
CA ASP A 45 -15.01 0.28 -6.55
C ASP A 45 -15.62 -0.91 -7.28
N PHE A 46 -16.56 -1.66 -6.68
CA PHE A 46 -17.16 -2.84 -7.33
C PHE A 46 -17.74 -2.52 -8.72
N ASP A 47 -17.49 -3.38 -9.71
CA ASP A 47 -17.74 -3.16 -11.15
C ASP A 47 -16.89 -2.05 -11.82
N CYS A 48 -15.89 -1.48 -11.14
CA CYS A 48 -14.89 -0.63 -11.79
C CYS A 48 -14.09 -1.45 -12.81
N ALA A 49 -13.83 -0.90 -13.99
CA ALA A 49 -13.11 -1.59 -15.06
C ALA A 49 -12.33 -0.60 -15.93
N GLY A 50 -11.27 -1.08 -16.58
CA GLY A 50 -10.40 -0.27 -17.44
C GLY A 50 -9.15 0.26 -16.75
N GLY A 51 -8.83 -0.30 -15.58
CA GLY A 51 -7.67 0.05 -14.75
C GLY A 51 -7.84 1.32 -13.91
N GLY A 52 -6.97 1.48 -12.92
CA GLY A 52 -7.01 2.61 -11.99
C GLY A 52 -8.12 2.52 -10.93
N CYS A 53 -8.66 1.32 -10.73
CA CYS A 53 -9.52 1.00 -9.61
C CYS A 53 -8.64 0.78 -8.38
N ALA A 54 -8.92 1.47 -7.28
CA ALA A 54 -8.16 1.29 -6.05
C ALA A 54 -8.46 -0.09 -5.43
N GLY A 55 -9.65 -0.63 -5.66
CA GLY A 55 -10.07 -1.95 -5.22
C GLY A 55 -9.61 -3.15 -6.07
N ASP A 56 -8.78 -2.95 -7.10
CA ASP A 56 -8.23 -4.02 -7.96
C ASP A 56 -7.06 -4.70 -7.24
N VAL A 57 -7.39 -5.70 -6.42
CA VAL A 57 -6.47 -6.39 -5.51
C VAL A 57 -5.66 -7.43 -6.27
N ASP A 58 -6.27 -8.13 -7.23
CA ASP A 58 -5.59 -9.20 -7.98
C ASP A 58 -4.87 -8.72 -9.25
N GLY A 59 -5.10 -7.47 -9.65
CA GLY A 59 -4.38 -6.76 -10.70
C GLY A 59 -4.83 -7.13 -12.11
N ASP A 60 -6.05 -7.63 -12.29
CA ASP A 60 -6.56 -8.05 -13.59
C ASP A 60 -7.25 -6.94 -14.41
N GLY A 61 -7.43 -5.76 -13.78
CA GLY A 61 -7.90 -4.54 -14.42
C GLY A 61 -9.39 -4.24 -14.24
N ASP A 62 -10.09 -5.01 -13.41
CA ASP A 62 -11.40 -4.67 -12.87
C ASP A 62 -11.50 -4.92 -11.35
N VAL A 63 -12.69 -4.71 -10.78
CA VAL A 63 -12.97 -5.00 -9.36
C VAL A 63 -14.21 -5.86 -9.29
N ASP A 64 -14.01 -7.12 -8.92
CA ASP A 64 -15.07 -8.11 -8.86
C ASP A 64 -14.99 -9.00 -7.59
N LEU A 65 -15.57 -10.20 -7.66
CA LEU A 65 -15.56 -11.13 -6.53
C LEU A 65 -14.20 -11.76 -6.26
N ALA A 66 -13.29 -11.79 -7.24
CA ALA A 66 -11.93 -12.27 -7.09
C ALA A 66 -11.12 -11.35 -6.17
N ASP A 67 -11.23 -10.03 -6.35
CA ASP A 67 -10.60 -9.04 -5.47
C ASP A 67 -11.12 -9.14 -4.05
N LEU A 68 -12.45 -9.19 -3.89
CA LEU A 68 -13.08 -9.35 -2.59
C LEU A 68 -12.63 -10.65 -1.91
N ALA A 69 -12.57 -11.76 -2.65
CA ALA A 69 -12.11 -13.04 -2.09
C ALA A 69 -10.63 -12.97 -1.68
N GLN A 70 -9.80 -12.26 -2.45
CA GLN A 70 -8.39 -12.09 -2.17
C GLN A 70 -8.15 -11.18 -0.95
N LEU A 71 -8.89 -10.08 -0.82
CA LEU A 71 -8.88 -9.25 0.38
C LEU A 71 -9.28 -10.06 1.62
N LEU A 72 -10.41 -10.77 1.56
CA LEU A 72 -10.91 -11.56 2.70
C LEU A 72 -9.98 -12.72 3.08
N ALA A 73 -9.17 -13.23 2.14
CA ALA A 73 -8.15 -14.24 2.44
C ALA A 73 -6.97 -13.67 3.27
N ASN A 74 -6.78 -12.35 3.25
CA ASN A 74 -5.71 -11.64 3.95
C ASN A 74 -6.23 -10.74 5.08
N PHE A 75 -7.52 -10.79 5.42
CA PHE A 75 -8.10 -9.96 6.47
C PHE A 75 -7.37 -10.13 7.82
N ASP A 76 -7.18 -9.03 8.55
CA ASP A 76 -6.34 -8.91 9.76
C ASP A 76 -4.82 -9.12 9.53
N ALA A 77 -4.33 -9.18 8.28
CA ALA A 77 -2.90 -9.16 8.01
C ALA A 77 -2.31 -7.78 8.34
N THR A 78 -1.08 -7.75 8.85
CA THR A 78 -0.36 -6.52 9.22
C THR A 78 1.07 -6.57 8.71
N CYS A 79 1.69 -5.42 8.40
CA CYS A 79 3.07 -5.39 7.94
C CYS A 79 3.99 -5.97 9.01
N GLY A 80 4.90 -6.86 8.59
CA GLY A 80 5.86 -7.47 9.50
C GLY A 80 6.84 -6.43 10.03
N GLY A 81 6.88 -6.26 11.35
CA GLY A 81 8.04 -5.75 12.09
C GLY A 81 8.82 -6.87 12.77
#